data_AF-A0A1A8E0Y9-F1
#
_entry.id   AF-A0A1A8E0Y9-F1
#
_cell.length_a   1.000
_cell.length_b   1.000
_cell.length_c   1.000
_cell.angle_alpha   90.00
_cell.angle_beta   90.00
_cell.angle_gamma   90.00
#
_symmetry.space_group_name_H-M   'P 1'
#
loop_
_entity.id
_entity.type
_entity.pdbx_description
1 polymer ?
#
loop_
_entity_poly.entity_id
_entity_poly.type
_entity_poly.pdbx_seq_one_letter_code
_entity_poly.pdbx_strand_id
1 'polypeptide(L)'
;MKRTRKILVWAWIVLVLEVCSISLPEISDKKFIEDCVKEHNTARSAVSPPASNMLYMTWDEGLAMTARAWARRCEFQHNIYLKE
;
A
#
# COMPACT_ATOMS: atom_id res chain seq x y z
N MET A 1 -36.78 -14.42 32.99
CA MET A 1 -35.36 -14.11 32.71
C MET A 1 -34.78 -15.01 31.62
N LYS A 2 -35.06 -14.77 30.32
CA LYS A 2 -34.38 -15.46 29.20
C LYS A 2 -34.14 -14.53 27.98
N ARG A 3 -34.37 -13.22 28.14
CA ARG A 3 -34.32 -12.21 27.06
C ARG A 3 -33.10 -11.28 27.13
N THR A 4 -32.33 -11.34 28.21
CA THR A 4 -31.14 -10.49 28.45
C THR A 4 -29.84 -11.11 27.91
N ARG A 5 -29.72 -12.45 27.86
CA ARG A 5 -28.51 -13.12 27.35
C ARG A 5 -28.30 -13.00 25.85
N LYS A 6 -29.38 -12.99 25.05
CA LYS A 6 -29.27 -12.83 23.59
C LYS A 6 -28.79 -11.43 23.21
N ILE A 7 -29.29 -10.39 23.89
CA ILE A 7 -28.93 -9.00 23.62
C ILE A 7 -27.44 -8.75 23.88
N LEU A 8 -26.90 -9.32 24.97
CA LEU A 8 -25.45 -9.27 25.24
C LEU A 8 -24.63 -9.93 24.12
N VAL A 9 -24.99 -11.14 23.69
CA VAL A 9 -24.24 -11.84 22.62
C VAL A 9 -24.29 -11.07 21.29
N TRP A 10 -25.44 -10.47 20.95
CA TRP A 10 -25.57 -9.64 19.75
C TRP A 10 -24.79 -8.32 19.87
N ALA A 11 -24.74 -7.69 21.05
CA ALA A 11 -23.93 -6.49 21.28
C ALA A 11 -22.42 -6.77 21.14
N TRP A 12 -21.95 -7.93 21.59
CA TRP A 12 -20.55 -8.35 21.40
C TRP A 12 -20.22 -8.67 19.93
N ILE A 13 -21.16 -9.19 19.14
CA ILE A 13 -20.99 -9.39 17.69
C ILE A 13 -20.92 -8.06 16.94
N VAL A 14 -21.75 -7.08 17.32
CA VAL A 14 -21.72 -5.72 16.73
C VAL A 14 -20.43 -4.98 17.11
N LEU A 15 -19.93 -5.15 18.33
CA LEU A 15 -18.65 -4.56 18.78
C LEU A 15 -17.42 -5.12 18.04
N VAL A 16 -17.49 -6.36 17.54
CA VAL A 16 -16.41 -7.01 16.77
C VAL A 16 -16.46 -6.65 15.28
N LEU A 17 -17.60 -6.18 14.77
CA LEU A 17 -17.80 -5.79 13.36
C LEU A 17 -17.34 -4.35 13.04
N GLU A 18 -16.80 -3.61 14.01
CA GLU A 18 -16.26 -2.26 13.81
C GLU A 18 -14.78 -2.27 13.39
N VAL A 19 -14.40 -3.20 12.51
CA VAL A 19 -13.05 -3.24 11.92
C VAL A 19 -13.16 -3.46 10.42
N CYS A 20 -13.45 -2.39 9.67
CA CYS A 20 -13.04 -2.31 8.27
C CYS A 20 -13.04 -0.87 7.76
N SER A 21 -12.16 -0.03 8.31
CA SER A 21 -11.65 1.11 7.56
C SER A 21 -10.13 1.06 7.66
N ILE A 22 -9.52 0.11 6.94
CA ILE A 22 -8.07 0.15 6.71
C ILE A 22 -7.81 1.41 5.88
N SER A 23 -7.29 2.45 6.51
CA SER A 23 -6.81 3.63 5.81
C SER A 23 -5.52 3.25 5.09
N LEU A 24 -5.58 3.10 3.77
CA LEU A 24 -4.38 2.98 2.94
C LEU A 24 -3.65 4.33 2.91
N PRO A 25 -2.30 4.34 2.89
CA PRO A 25 -1.55 5.57 2.81
C PRO A 25 -1.82 6.30 1.49
N GLU A 26 -1.78 7.64 1.51
CA GLU A 26 -1.78 8.43 0.29
C GLU A 26 -0.39 8.39 -0.37
N ILE A 27 -0.32 8.65 -1.67
CA ILE A 27 0.95 8.77 -2.41
C ILE A 27 1.88 9.90 -1.90
N SER A 28 1.36 10.84 -1.12
CA SER A 28 2.10 11.92 -0.47
C SER A 28 2.46 11.61 0.99
N ASP A 29 2.08 10.45 1.51
CA ASP A 29 2.43 10.04 2.86
C ASP A 29 3.94 9.83 2.98
N LYS A 30 4.59 10.58 3.87
CA LYS A 30 6.05 10.59 4.01
C LYS A 30 6.60 9.22 4.38
N LYS A 31 5.91 8.51 5.27
CA LYS A 31 6.35 7.20 5.73
C LYS A 31 6.26 6.18 4.59
N PHE A 32 5.18 6.19 3.83
CA PHE A 32 5.01 5.36 2.64
C PHE A 32 6.12 5.60 1.61
N ILE A 33 6.42 6.88 1.33
CA ILE A 33 7.50 7.26 0.42
C ILE A 33 8.85 6.74 0.90
N GLU A 34 9.18 6.98 2.18
CA GLU A 34 10.43 6.54 2.80
C GLU A 34 10.58 5.02 2.76
N ASP A 35 9.52 4.29 3.13
CA ASP A 35 9.50 2.83 3.15
C ASP A 35 9.67 2.28 1.71
N CYS A 36 8.97 2.83 0.72
CA CYS A 36 9.14 2.45 -0.68
C CYS A 36 10.57 2.63 -1.17
N VAL A 37 11.16 3.82 -0.99
CA VAL A 37 12.53 4.11 -1.47
C VAL A 37 13.56 3.26 -0.73
N LYS A 38 13.39 3.08 0.58
CA LYS A 38 14.31 2.29 1.41
C LYS A 38 14.33 0.83 1.00
N GLU A 39 13.17 0.20 0.82
CA GLU A 39 13.08 -1.22 0.46
C GLU A 39 13.68 -1.47 -0.93
N HIS A 40 13.38 -0.61 -1.92
CA HIS A 40 13.98 -0.72 -3.25
C HIS A 40 15.51 -0.56 -3.21
N ASN A 41 16.03 0.45 -2.51
CA ASN A 41 17.47 0.64 -2.40
C ASN A 41 18.17 -0.46 -1.61
N THR A 42 17.50 -1.03 -0.59
CA THR A 42 18.00 -2.19 0.15
C THR A 42 18.18 -3.38 -0.80
N ALA A 43 17.15 -3.72 -1.57
CA ALA A 43 17.23 -4.78 -2.57
C ALA A 43 18.30 -4.51 -3.66
N ARG A 44 18.36 -3.28 -4.17
CA ARG A 44 19.37 -2.86 -5.17
C ARG A 44 20.80 -2.98 -4.65
N SER A 45 21.02 -2.73 -3.36
CA SER A 45 22.34 -2.82 -2.73
C SER A 45 22.78 -4.26 -2.47
N ALA A 46 21.84 -5.20 -2.39
CA ALA A 46 22.05 -6.59 -2.01
C ALA A 46 22.12 -7.56 -3.20
N VAL A 47 22.20 -7.05 -4.44
CA VAL A 47 22.27 -7.89 -5.64
C VAL A 47 23.55 -8.74 -5.68
N SER A 48 23.43 -9.94 -6.26
CA SER A 48 24.55 -10.87 -6.45
C SER A 48 24.58 -11.39 -7.90
N PRO A 49 25.67 -11.21 -8.65
CA PRO A 49 26.92 -10.55 -8.23
C PRO A 49 26.74 -9.04 -7.96
N PRO A 50 27.66 -8.39 -7.22
CA PRO A 50 27.58 -6.96 -6.96
C PRO A 50 27.59 -6.15 -8.26
N ALA A 51 26.69 -5.17 -8.36
CA ALA A 51 26.64 -4.27 -9.50
C ALA A 51 27.68 -3.16 -9.37
N SER A 52 28.41 -2.87 -10.45
CA SER A 52 29.46 -1.84 -10.48
C SER A 52 28.94 -0.41 -10.66
N ASN A 53 27.69 -0.24 -11.12
CA ASN A 53 27.11 1.06 -11.47
C ASN A 53 25.64 1.20 -11.05
N MET A 54 25.22 0.54 -9.97
CA MET A 54 23.84 0.64 -9.48
C MET A 54 23.53 2.05 -8.97
N LEU A 55 22.62 2.75 -9.62
CA LEU A 55 22.20 4.10 -9.21
C LEU A 55 21.37 4.08 -7.91
N TYR A 56 21.43 5.15 -7.13
CA TYR A 56 20.54 5.33 -5.99
C TYR A 56 19.14 5.76 -6.47
N MET A 57 18.10 5.08 -6.00
CA MET A 57 16.72 5.39 -6.35
C MET A 57 16.17 6.49 -5.44
N THR A 58 15.38 7.40 -6.00
CA THR A 58 14.66 8.44 -5.26
C THR A 58 13.19 8.41 -5.64
N TRP A 59 12.37 9.11 -4.85
CA TRP A 59 10.94 9.26 -5.14
C TRP A 59 10.72 10.29 -6.25
N ASP A 60 9.80 9.99 -7.16
CA ASP A 60 9.33 10.93 -8.19
C ASP A 60 7.81 11.11 -8.04
N GLU A 61 7.39 12.34 -7.76
CA GLU A 61 5.97 12.67 -7.53
C GLU A 61 5.12 12.48 -8.80
N GLY A 62 5.67 12.74 -9.98
CA GLY A 62 4.99 12.56 -11.26
C GLY A 62 4.72 11.08 -11.57
N LEU A 63 5.69 10.21 -11.28
CA LEU A 63 5.51 8.75 -11.37
C LEU A 63 4.46 8.27 -10.36
N ALA A 64 4.45 8.79 -9.13
CA ALA A 64 3.45 8.44 -8.13
C ALA A 64 2.03 8.86 -8.54
N MET A 65 1.87 10.06 -9.12
CA MET A 65 0.60 10.53 -9.68
C MET A 65 0.12 9.64 -10.82
N THR A 66 1.03 9.25 -11.72
CA THR A 66 0.75 8.34 -12.83
C THR A 66 0.31 6.96 -12.34
N ALA A 67 1.02 6.40 -11.35
CA ALA A 67 0.68 5.13 -10.73
C ALA A 67 -0.69 5.18 -10.05
N ARG A 68 -1.00 6.24 -9.30
CA ARG A 68 -2.32 6.44 -8.67
C ARG A 68 -3.44 6.51 -9.71
N ALA A 69 -3.23 7.23 -10.81
CA ALA A 69 -4.23 7.35 -11.87
C ALA A 69 -4.54 5.99 -12.50
N TRP A 70 -3.52 5.16 -12.72
CA TRP A 70 -3.69 3.79 -13.23
C TRP A 70 -4.36 2.86 -12.20
N ALA A 71 -3.84 2.83 -10.97
CA ALA A 71 -4.33 1.94 -9.91
C ALA A 71 -5.82 2.14 -9.58
N ARG A 72 -6.34 3.38 -9.71
CA ARG A 72 -7.76 3.70 -9.52
C ARG A 72 -8.70 3.03 -10.52
N ARG A 73 -8.20 2.46 -11.62
CA ARG A 73 -8.99 1.67 -12.56
C ARG A 73 -9.32 0.27 -12.03
N CYS A 74 -8.60 -0.20 -11.01
CA CYS A 74 -8.74 -1.54 -10.45
C CYS A 74 -8.56 -2.67 -11.49
N GLU A 75 -7.70 -2.45 -12.47
CA GLU A 75 -7.37 -3.41 -13.53
C GLU A 75 -5.99 -4.02 -13.25
N PHE A 76 -5.91 -5.35 -13.15
CA PHE A 76 -4.63 -6.06 -12.99
C PHE A 76 -3.95 -6.28 -14.34
N GLN A 77 -3.54 -5.17 -14.98
CA GLN A 77 -2.84 -5.16 -16.26
C GLN A 77 -1.88 -3.96 -16.34
N HIS A 78 -0.95 -3.97 -17.30
CA HIS A 78 -0.02 -2.86 -17.51
C HIS A 78 -0.71 -1.61 -18.03
N ASN A 79 -0.17 -0.44 -17.64
CA ASN A 79 -0.67 0.85 -18.08
C ASN A 79 -0.39 1.06 -19.58
N ILE A 80 -1.44 0.91 -20.40
CA ILE A 80 -1.37 1.04 -21.87
C ILE A 80 -1.02 2.45 -22.37
N TYR A 81 -1.02 3.46 -21.50
CA TYR A 81 -0.70 4.85 -21.86
C TYR A 81 0.77 5.21 -21.64
N LEU A 82 1.53 4.35 -20.96
CA LEU A 82 2.97 4.49 -20.85
C LEU A 82 3.62 3.77 -22.03
N LYS A 83 4.43 4.52 -22.78
CA LYS A 83 5.29 3.97 -23.83
C LYS A 83 6.65 3.70 -23.23
N GLU A 84 7.23 2.56 -23.59
CA GLU A 84 8.62 2.20 -23.30
C GLU A 84 9.60 3.12 -24.03
#